data_AF-A0A9J6QTY4-F1
#
_entry.id   AF-A0A9J6QTY4-F1
#
_cell.length_a   1.000
_cell.length_b   1.000
_cell.length_c   1.000
_cell.angle_alpha   90.00
_cell.angle_beta   90.00
_cell.angle_gamma   90.00
#
_symmetry.space_group_name_H-M   'P 1'
#
loop_
_entity.id
_entity.type
_entity.pdbx_description
1 polymer ?
#
loop_
_entity_poly.entity_id
_entity_poly.type
_entity_poly.pdbx_seq_one_letter_code
_entity_poly.pdbx_strand_id
1 'polypeptide(L)'
;MKELIKQVEQLVHDELHRANKKFPLFNSTHEGLAVIQEELWEAENELKGIGEAKENLDRAVYLNVFDTAMLNKLAIIDLDKLQERAVKSACELIQAAAMCEKFKLSLDIKEKREEE
;
A
#
# COMPACT_ATOMS: atom_id res chain seq x y z
N MET A 1 -9.40 12.45 10.54
CA MET A 1 -8.27 11.55 10.88
C MET A 1 -8.64 10.42 11.83
N LYS A 2 -9.20 10.65 13.03
CA LYS A 2 -9.54 9.56 13.97
C LYS A 2 -10.46 8.47 13.36
N GLU A 3 -11.53 8.88 12.69
CA GLU A 3 -12.46 7.95 12.04
C GLU A 3 -11.81 7.18 10.88
N LEU A 4 -11.00 7.87 10.08
CA LEU A 4 -10.25 7.25 8.98
C LEU A 4 -9.25 6.21 9.51
N ILE A 5 -8.52 6.52 10.58
CA ILE A 5 -7.60 5.56 11.21
C ILE A 5 -8.37 4.31 11.65
N LYS A 6 -9.53 4.48 12.30
CA LYS A 6 -10.36 3.35 12.71
C LYS A 6 -10.84 2.50 11.53
N GLN A 7 -11.19 3.13 10.40
CA GLN A 7 -11.54 2.40 9.17
C GLN A 7 -10.34 1.65 8.60
N VAL A 8 -9.16 2.26 8.61
CA VAL A 8 -7.92 1.62 8.16
C VAL A 8 -7.55 0.45 9.06
N GLU A 9 -7.65 0.57 10.39
CA GLU A 9 -7.45 -0.54 11.34
C GLU A 9 -8.39 -1.71 11.05
N GLN A 10 -9.66 -1.44 10.70
CA GLN A 10 -10.59 -2.48 10.27
C GLN A 10 -10.14 -3.14 8.95
N LEU A 11 -9.67 -2.36 7.97
CA LEU A 11 -9.16 -2.89 6.71
C LEU A 11 -7.91 -3.76 6.91
N VAL A 12 -7.02 -3.39 7.84
CA VAL A 12 -5.86 -4.20 8.25
C VAL A 12 -6.31 -5.54 8.81
N HIS A 13 -7.30 -5.53 9.71
CA HIS A 13 -7.87 -6.75 10.26
C HIS A 13 -8.48 -7.65 9.17
N ASP A 14 -9.24 -7.05 8.25
CA ASP A 14 -9.86 -7.77 7.15
C ASP A 14 -8.81 -8.36 6.18
N GLU A 15 -7.71 -7.64 5.93
CA GLU A 15 -6.60 -8.12 5.11
C GLU A 15 -5.86 -9.27 5.78
N LEU A 16 -5.59 -9.19 7.09
CA LEU A 16 -5.02 -10.30 7.85
C LEU A 16 -5.85 -11.59 7.68
N HIS A 17 -7.19 -11.47 7.77
CA HIS A 17 -8.09 -12.61 7.53
C HIS A 17 -8.04 -13.12 6.10
N ARG A 18 -8.02 -12.23 5.10
CA ARG A 18 -7.87 -12.62 3.68
C ARG A 18 -6.56 -13.36 3.43
N ALA A 19 -5.45 -12.84 3.95
CA ALA A 19 -4.13 -13.44 3.83
C ALA A 19 -4.06 -14.81 4.52
N ASN A 20 -4.63 -14.96 5.72
CA ASN A 20 -4.65 -16.23 6.46
C ASN A 20 -5.61 -17.27 5.86
N LYS A 21 -6.67 -16.84 5.17
CA LYS A 21 -7.55 -17.74 4.42
C LYS A 21 -6.85 -18.33 3.19
N LYS A 22 -5.97 -17.54 2.55
CA LYS A 22 -5.27 -17.93 1.32
C LYS A 22 -3.96 -18.66 1.59
N PHE A 23 -3.22 -18.27 2.63
CA PHE A 23 -1.89 -18.78 2.94
C PHE A 23 -1.76 -19.10 4.43
N PRO A 24 -1.03 -20.16 4.80
CA PRO A 24 -0.73 -20.44 6.21
C PRO A 24 0.11 -19.31 6.84
N LEU A 25 0.29 -19.40 8.16
CA LEU A 25 1.25 -18.58 8.89
C LEU A 25 2.68 -18.81 8.39
N PHE A 26 3.57 -17.85 8.63
CA PHE A 26 4.93 -17.88 8.09
C PHE A 26 5.75 -19.01 8.71
N ASN A 27 6.41 -19.78 7.85
CA ASN A 27 7.20 -20.95 8.24
C ASN A 27 8.55 -20.54 8.85
N SER A 28 9.07 -19.36 8.50
CA SER A 28 10.33 -18.84 9.05
C SER A 28 10.29 -17.33 9.30
N THR A 29 11.25 -16.83 10.06
CA THR A 29 11.47 -15.38 10.25
C THR A 29 11.89 -14.71 8.94
N HIS A 30 12.67 -15.40 8.10
CA HIS A 30 13.06 -14.91 6.77
C HIS A 30 11.86 -14.74 5.85
N GLU A 31 10.91 -15.68 5.85
CA GLU A 31 9.68 -15.58 5.06
C GLU A 31 8.83 -14.38 5.50
N GLY A 32 8.58 -14.23 6.80
CA GLY A 32 7.78 -13.10 7.31
C GLY A 32 8.42 -11.75 7.00
N LEU A 33 9.75 -11.64 7.14
CA LEU A 33 10.48 -10.42 6.80
C LEU A 33 10.46 -10.15 5.29
N ALA A 34 10.60 -11.17 4.45
CA ALA A 34 10.60 -11.01 3.00
C ALA A 34 9.25 -10.49 2.49
N VAL A 35 8.14 -11.04 2.97
CA VAL A 35 6.79 -10.59 2.58
C VAL A 35 6.58 -9.13 3.00
N ILE A 36 6.94 -8.75 4.23
CA ILE A 36 6.81 -7.34 4.66
C ILE A 36 7.64 -6.40 3.77
N GLN A 37 8.85 -6.80 3.38
CA GLN A 37 9.69 -6.00 2.46
C GLN A 37 9.07 -5.86 1.08
N GLU A 38 8.41 -6.91 0.57
CA GLU A 38 7.70 -6.89 -0.71
C GLU A 38 6.57 -5.85 -0.68
N GLU A 39 5.68 -5.90 0.31
CA GLU A 39 4.57 -4.93 0.46
C GLU A 39 5.08 -3.48 0.58
N LEU A 40 6.17 -3.26 1.33
CA LEU A 40 6.76 -1.92 1.46
C LEU A 40 7.39 -1.45 0.14
N TRP A 41 8.04 -2.34 -0.59
CA TRP A 41 8.62 -2.02 -1.90
C TRP A 41 7.54 -1.69 -2.93
N GLU A 42 6.42 -2.41 -2.93
CA GLU A 42 5.27 -2.11 -3.78
C GLU A 42 4.65 -0.76 -3.43
N ALA A 43 4.48 -0.47 -2.12
CA ALA A 43 4.03 0.85 -1.66
C ALA A 43 4.95 1.99 -2.13
N GLU A 44 6.27 1.80 -2.04
CA GLU A 44 7.27 2.75 -2.52
C GLU A 44 7.22 2.95 -4.04
N ASN A 45 6.98 1.88 -4.80
CA ASN A 45 6.85 1.96 -6.24
C ASN A 45 5.61 2.79 -6.64
N GLU A 46 4.50 2.61 -5.95
CA GLU A 46 3.31 3.44 -6.15
C GLU A 46 3.54 4.90 -5.74
N LEU A 47 4.27 5.16 -4.64
CA LEU A 47 4.66 6.51 -4.24
C LEU A 47 5.53 7.21 -5.29
N LYS A 48 6.45 6.50 -5.95
CA LYS A 48 7.24 7.06 -7.07
C LYS A 48 6.33 7.48 -8.22
N GLY A 49 5.36 6.64 -8.59
CA GLY A 49 4.40 6.96 -9.63
C GLY A 49 3.48 8.15 -9.29
N ILE A 50 3.15 8.35 -8.01
CA ILE A 50 2.47 9.57 -7.54
C ILE A 50 3.33 10.80 -7.81
N GLY A 51 4.63 10.73 -7.51
CA GLY A 51 5.59 11.79 -7.79
C GLY A 51 5.63 12.17 -9.28
N GLU A 52 5.73 11.18 -10.17
CA GLU A 52 5.72 11.39 -11.62
C GLU A 52 4.42 12.03 -12.12
N ALA A 53 3.26 11.56 -11.65
CA ALA A 53 1.96 12.13 -12.01
C ALA A 53 1.83 13.58 -11.53
N LYS A 54 2.30 13.87 -10.32
CA LYS A 54 2.31 15.22 -9.73
C LYS A 54 3.23 16.15 -10.51
N GLU A 55 4.41 15.70 -10.93
CA GLU A 55 5.32 16.50 -11.77
C GLU A 55 4.71 16.82 -13.14
N ASN A 56 4.02 15.86 -13.77
CA ASN A 56 3.32 16.10 -15.03
C ASN A 56 2.18 17.12 -14.87
N LEU A 57 1.41 17.01 -13.78
CA LEU A 57 0.35 17.96 -13.45
C LEU A 57 0.92 19.36 -13.23
N ASP A 58 2.01 19.49 -12.46
CA ASP A 58 2.69 20.77 -12.27
C ASP A 58 3.12 21.37 -13.61
N ARG A 59 3.75 20.58 -14.49
CA ARG A 59 4.16 21.04 -15.81
C ARG A 59 2.96 21.50 -16.65
N ALA A 60 1.87 20.75 -16.64
CA ALA A 60 0.65 21.11 -17.36
C ALA A 60 0.09 22.45 -16.86
N VAL A 61 -0.02 22.64 -15.54
CA VAL A 61 -0.61 23.83 -14.93
C VAL A 61 0.29 25.06 -15.04
N TYR A 62 1.60 24.92 -14.80
CA TYR A 62 2.51 26.07 -14.71
C TYR A 62 3.10 26.52 -16.04
N LEU A 63 3.26 25.61 -17.02
CA LEU A 63 3.98 25.95 -18.26
C LEU A 63 3.07 26.47 -19.39
N ASN A 64 1.73 26.43 -19.26
CA ASN A 64 0.76 26.95 -20.25
C ASN A 64 1.09 26.55 -21.72
N VAL A 65 1.59 25.32 -21.93
CA VAL A 65 2.19 24.90 -23.21
C VAL A 65 1.15 24.52 -24.28
N PHE A 66 -0.14 24.49 -23.93
CA PHE A 66 -1.24 24.01 -24.79
C PHE A 66 -2.44 24.96 -24.74
N ASP A 67 -3.37 24.83 -25.72
CA ASP A 67 -4.69 25.47 -25.58
C ASP A 67 -5.40 24.97 -24.32
N THR A 68 -6.25 25.81 -23.74
CA THR A 68 -6.87 25.60 -22.43
C THR A 68 -7.69 24.30 -22.34
N ALA A 69 -8.28 23.83 -23.44
CA ALA A 69 -9.10 22.61 -23.48
C ALA A 69 -8.22 21.34 -23.54
N MET A 70 -7.10 21.38 -24.27
CA MET A 70 -6.13 20.27 -24.28
C MET A 70 -5.45 20.11 -22.92
N LEU A 71 -5.10 21.22 -22.27
CA LEU A 71 -4.49 21.23 -20.93
C LEU A 71 -5.40 20.59 -19.87
N ASN A 72 -6.69 20.94 -19.86
CA ASN A 72 -7.65 20.35 -18.94
C ASN A 72 -7.77 18.82 -19.10
N LYS A 73 -7.76 18.31 -20.34
CA LYS A 73 -7.81 16.86 -20.58
C LYS A 73 -6.57 16.14 -20.06
N LEU A 74 -5.39 16.72 -20.26
CA LEU A 74 -4.14 16.12 -19.79
C LEU A 74 -4.07 16.15 -18.25
N ALA A 75 -4.45 17.26 -17.63
CA ALA A 75 -4.52 17.38 -16.18
C ALA A 75 -5.45 16.35 -15.53
N ILE A 76 -6.62 16.08 -16.14
CA ILE A 76 -7.54 15.03 -15.66
C ILE A 76 -6.87 13.66 -15.69
N ILE A 77 -6.17 13.32 -16.77
CA ILE A 77 -5.48 12.02 -16.89
C ILE A 77 -4.43 11.86 -15.78
N ASP A 78 -3.65 12.90 -15.49
CA ASP A 78 -2.62 12.81 -14.45
C ASP A 78 -3.21 12.84 -13.03
N LEU A 79 -4.35 13.52 -12.82
CA LEU A 79 -5.12 13.44 -11.58
C LEU A 79 -5.68 12.04 -11.33
N ASP A 80 -6.23 11.39 -12.36
CA ASP A 80 -6.75 10.01 -12.26
C ASP A 80 -5.63 9.04 -11.89
N LYS A 81 -4.46 9.14 -12.54
CA LYS A 81 -3.28 8.34 -12.21
C LYS A 81 -2.81 8.59 -10.78
N LEU A 82 -2.76 9.85 -10.35
CA LEU A 82 -2.34 10.21 -9.00
C LEU A 82 -3.29 9.59 -7.96
N GLN A 83 -4.60 9.70 -8.17
CA GLN A 83 -5.59 9.10 -7.28
C GLN A 83 -5.48 7.57 -7.25
N GLU A 84 -5.37 6.92 -8.40
CA GLU A 84 -5.25 5.47 -8.50
C GLU A 84 -4.03 4.97 -7.73
N ARG A 85 -2.86 5.59 -7.95
CA ARG A 85 -1.61 5.19 -7.28
C ARG A 85 -1.61 5.51 -5.79
N ALA A 86 -2.24 6.60 -5.38
CA ALA A 86 -2.43 6.90 -3.96
C ALA A 86 -3.28 5.84 -3.25
N VAL A 87 -4.35 5.37 -3.90
CA VAL A 87 -5.17 4.28 -3.37
C VAL A 87 -4.37 2.97 -3.30
N LYS A 88 -3.63 2.61 -4.36
CA LYS A 88 -2.79 1.40 -4.37
C LYS A 88 -1.73 1.44 -3.27
N SER A 89 -1.00 2.55 -3.15
CA SER A 89 0.00 2.73 -2.09
C SER A 89 -0.61 2.57 -0.70
N ALA A 90 -1.83 3.09 -0.47
CA ALA A 90 -2.54 2.89 0.79
C ALA A 90 -2.92 1.41 1.03
N CYS A 91 -3.33 0.67 -0.01
CA CYS A 91 -3.58 -0.77 0.08
C CYS A 91 -2.31 -1.55 0.44
N GLU A 92 -1.18 -1.28 -0.21
CA GLU A 92 0.08 -1.97 0.10
C GLU A 92 0.55 -1.69 1.53
N LEU A 93 0.36 -0.46 2.03
CA LEU A 93 0.64 -0.12 3.43
C LEU A 93 -0.30 -0.84 4.42
N ILE A 94 -1.56 -1.05 4.04
CA ILE A 94 -2.52 -1.85 4.83
C ILE A 94 -2.09 -3.33 4.84
N GLN A 95 -1.65 -3.87 3.70
CA GLN A 95 -1.11 -5.22 3.59
C GLN A 95 0.16 -5.37 4.46
N ALA A 96 1.09 -4.42 4.39
CA ALA A 96 2.28 -4.40 5.23
C ALA A 96 1.92 -4.44 6.74
N ALA A 97 0.94 -3.65 7.16
CA ALA A 97 0.44 -3.66 8.55
C ALA A 97 -0.17 -5.02 8.93
N ALA A 98 -0.97 -5.61 8.05
CA ALA A 98 -1.54 -6.94 8.26
C ALA A 98 -0.46 -8.03 8.33
N MET A 99 0.59 -7.95 7.50
CA MET A 99 1.69 -8.89 7.51
C MET A 99 2.53 -8.79 8.79
N CYS A 100 2.63 -7.60 9.39
CA CYS A 100 3.22 -7.43 10.71
C CYS A 100 2.44 -8.21 11.79
N GLU A 101 1.11 -8.15 11.78
CA GLU A 101 0.27 -8.92 12.71
C GLU A 101 0.38 -10.43 12.45
N LYS A 102 0.34 -10.84 11.18
CA LYS A 102 0.54 -12.24 10.77
C LYS A 102 1.89 -12.79 11.25
N PHE A 103 2.94 -11.98 11.17
CA PHE A 103 4.26 -12.38 11.61
C PHE A 103 4.32 -12.58 13.12
N LYS A 104 3.76 -11.66 13.91
CA LYS A 104 3.65 -11.82 15.37
C LYS A 104 2.93 -13.13 15.73
N LEU A 105 1.77 -13.39 15.13
CA LEU A 105 1.03 -14.64 15.35
C LEU A 105 1.85 -15.89 14.99
N SER A 106 2.65 -15.81 13.92
CA SER A 106 3.53 -16.91 13.50
C SER A 106 4.66 -17.18 14.50
N LEU A 107 5.15 -16.14 15.19
CA LEU A 107 6.18 -16.25 16.23
C LEU A 107 5.60 -16.81 17.53
N ASP A 108 4.47 -16.27 17.99
CA ASP A 108 3.80 -16.70 19.23
C ASP A 108 3.47 -18.21 19.21
N ILE A 109 3.07 -18.74 18.04
CA ILE A 109 2.76 -20.17 17.88
C ILE A 109 4.02 -21.05 17.91
N LYS A 110 5.17 -20.54 17.45
CA LYS A 110 6.43 -21.29 17.49
C LYS A 110 6.98 -21.36 18.90
N GLU A 111 6.97 -20.23 19.61
CA GLU A 111 7.39 -20.16 21.01
C GLU A 111 6.60 -21.16 21.88
N LYS A 112 5.26 -21.16 21.78
CA LYS A 112 4.42 -22.12 22.52
C LYS A 112 4.69 -23.60 22.21
N ARG A 113 5.10 -23.92 20.99
CA ARG A 113 5.45 -25.31 20.60
C ARG A 113 6.81 -25.75 21.12
N GLU A 114 7.71 -24.80 21.39
CA GLU A 114 9.03 -25.08 21.95
C GLU A 114 8.98 -25.26 23.49
N GLU A 115 7.90 -24.79 24.12
CA GLU A 115 7.61 -24.94 25.56
C GLU A 115 6.90 -26.26 25.93
N GLU A 116 6.34 -26.99 24.96
CA GLU A 116 5.62 -28.28 25.11
C GLU A 116 6.54 -29.50 24.99
#